data_AF-A0A7X8JCG6-F1
#
_entry.id   AF-A0A7X8JCG6-F1
#
_cell.length_a   1.000
_cell.length_b   1.000
_cell.length_c   1.000
_cell.angle_alpha   90.00
_cell.angle_beta   90.00
_cell.angle_gamma   90.00
#
_symmetry.space_group_name_H-M   'P 1'
#
loop_
_entity.id
_entity.type
_entity.pdbx_description
1 polymer ?
#
loop_
_entity_poly.entity_id
_entity_poly.type
_entity_poly.pdbx_seq_one_letter_code
_entity_poly.pdbx_strand_id
1 'polypeptide(L)'
;MKRTLVVISSNPIKSVSFEQGIEVALNLADAELEVQVLLEGDFLEYVQSSASEDVVIKKLRQLFLYEVEVCVKGKVESFDWKVIENKKSSFYKEFSSVVVF
;
A
#
# COMPACT_ATOMS: atom_id res chain seq x y z
N MET A 1 -0.23 18.66 -10.02
CA MET A 1 -1.10 18.35 -8.86
C MET A 1 -0.20 17.94 -7.70
N LYS A 2 -0.64 18.15 -6.45
CA LYS A 2 0.13 17.73 -5.27
C LYS A 2 -0.11 16.25 -5.03
N ARG A 3 0.96 15.45 -5.04
CA ARG A 3 0.90 14.00 -4.85
C ARG A 3 1.40 13.60 -3.46
N THR A 4 0.71 12.67 -2.82
CA THR A 4 1.06 12.16 -1.49
C THR A 4 1.51 10.71 -1.57
N LEU A 5 2.64 10.39 -0.94
CA LEU A 5 3.06 9.02 -0.70
C LEU A 5 2.65 8.61 0.72
N VAL A 6 1.92 7.51 0.83
CA VAL A 6 1.66 6.84 2.11
C VAL A 6 2.55 5.62 2.20
N VAL A 7 3.43 5.57 3.18
CA VAL A 7 4.33 4.44 3.42
C VAL A 7 3.74 3.59 4.54
N ILE A 8 3.56 2.30 4.29
CA ILE A 8 3.10 1.33 5.29
C ILE A 8 4.24 0.33 5.51
N SER A 9 4.81 0.37 6.71
CA SER A 9 6.02 -0.34 7.09
C SER A 9 5.91 -1.10 8.40
N SER A 10 4.94 -0.76 9.24
CA SER A 10 4.78 -1.36 10.57
C SER A 10 4.32 -2.81 10.54
N ASN A 11 4.85 -3.60 11.48
CA ASN A 11 4.44 -4.98 11.69
C ASN A 11 2.97 -5.05 12.17
N PRO A 12 2.05 -5.68 11.41
CA PRO A 12 0.63 -5.65 11.73
C PRO A 12 0.26 -6.50 12.95
N ILE A 13 1.15 -7.37 13.43
CA ILE A 13 0.99 -8.11 14.69
C ILE A 13 1.30 -7.20 15.89
N LYS A 14 2.27 -6.28 15.74
CA LYS A 14 2.78 -5.44 16.83
C LYS A 14 2.11 -4.08 16.90
N SER A 15 1.50 -3.62 15.81
CA SER A 15 0.94 -2.27 15.69
C SER A 15 -0.26 -2.24 14.76
N VAL A 16 -1.26 -1.44 15.12
CA VAL A 16 -2.43 -1.13 14.26
C VAL A 16 -2.18 0.09 13.36
N SER A 17 -0.96 0.63 13.35
CA SER A 17 -0.59 1.81 12.55
C SER A 17 -0.85 1.62 11.05
N PHE A 18 -0.68 0.40 10.54
CA PHE A 18 -1.03 0.08 9.15
C PHE A 18 -2.50 0.37 8.81
N GLU A 19 -3.43 0.23 9.76
CA GLU A 19 -4.84 0.53 9.53
C GLU A 19 -5.05 2.02 9.27
N GLN A 20 -4.35 2.87 10.00
CA GLN A 20 -4.37 4.32 9.78
C GLN A 20 -3.76 4.68 8.43
N GLY A 21 -2.68 4.00 8.04
CA GLY A 21 -2.09 4.17 6.71
C GLY A 21 -3.07 3.83 5.58
N ILE A 22 -3.79 2.72 5.70
CA ILE A 22 -4.84 2.34 4.74
C ILE A 22 -5.97 3.39 4.74
N GLU A 23 -6.46 3.80 5.90
CA GLU A 23 -7.54 4.78 6.03
C GLU A 23 -7.16 6.14 5.43
N VAL A 24 -5.94 6.63 5.68
CA VAL A 24 -5.44 7.87 5.10
C VAL A 24 -5.37 7.77 3.58
N ALA A 25 -4.86 6.66 3.04
CA ALA A 25 -4.81 6.46 1.59
C ALA A 25 -6.21 6.45 0.95
N LEU A 26 -7.17 5.78 1.56
CA LEU A 26 -8.57 5.75 1.11
C LEU A 26 -9.21 7.15 1.16
N ASN A 27 -9.07 7.88 2.27
CA ASN A 27 -9.61 9.22 2.42
C ASN A 27 -9.01 10.22 1.41
N LEU A 28 -7.71 10.08 1.09
CA LEU A 28 -7.07 10.90 0.07
C LEU A 28 -7.61 10.58 -1.33
N ALA A 29 -7.80 9.30 -1.64
CA ALA A 29 -8.39 8.87 -2.92
C ALA A 29 -9.83 9.35 -3.06
N ASP A 30 -10.64 9.24 -2.00
CA ASP A 30 -12.02 9.73 -1.94
C ASP A 30 -12.13 11.25 -2.11
N ALA A 31 -11.10 11.98 -1.67
CA ALA A 31 -10.99 13.43 -1.89
C ALA A 31 -10.46 13.79 -3.31
N GLU A 32 -10.38 12.81 -4.22
CA GLU A 32 -9.82 12.95 -5.58
C GLU A 32 -8.37 13.48 -5.60
N LEU A 33 -7.60 13.22 -4.53
CA LEU A 33 -6.20 13.60 -4.45
C LEU A 33 -5.31 12.50 -5.02
N GLU A 34 -4.21 12.89 -5.67
CA GLU A 34 -3.22 11.93 -6.16
C GLU A 34 -2.48 11.27 -4.99
N VAL A 35 -2.76 9.99 -4.75
CA VAL A 35 -2.15 9.20 -3.69
C VAL A 35 -1.51 7.92 -4.24
N GLN A 36 -0.34 7.59 -3.70
CA GLN A 36 0.37 6.34 -3.95
C GLN A 36 0.72 5.72 -2.60
N VAL A 37 0.60 4.40 -2.49
CA VAL A 37 0.95 3.63 -1.29
C VAL A 37 2.21 2.84 -1.55
N LEU A 38 3.17 2.88 -0.64
CA LEU A 38 4.36 2.04 -0.65
C LEU A 38 4.33 1.07 0.51
N LEU A 39 4.43 -0.23 0.22
CA LEU A 39 4.63 -1.27 1.22
C LEU A 39 6.13 -1.58 1.32
N GLU A 40 6.67 -1.49 2.53
CA GLU A 40 8.05 -1.88 2.83
C GLU A 40 8.19 -2.49 4.24
N GLY A 41 9.40 -2.89 4.63
CA GLY A 41 9.70 -3.39 5.98
C GLY A 41 8.88 -4.62 6.41
N ASP A 42 8.64 -4.73 7.72
CA ASP A 42 7.91 -5.84 8.36
C ASP A 42 6.49 -6.00 7.78
N PHE A 43 5.84 -4.91 7.35
CA PHE A 43 4.51 -4.99 6.75
C PHE A 43 4.55 -5.76 5.42
N LEU A 44 5.51 -5.45 4.55
CA LEU A 44 5.68 -6.16 3.28
C LEU A 44 5.95 -7.64 3.50
N GLU A 45 6.84 -7.99 4.45
CA GLU A 45 7.13 -9.38 4.81
C GLU A 45 5.90 -10.13 5.32
N TYR A 46 5.08 -9.47 6.14
CA TYR A 46 3.81 -10.04 6.61
C TYR A 46 2.85 -10.30 5.45
N VAL A 47 2.66 -9.31 4.58
CA VAL A 47 1.75 -9.45 3.42
C VAL A 47 2.23 -10.56 2.48
N GLN A 48 3.54 -10.73 2.30
CA GLN A 48 4.16 -11.79 1.47
C GLN A 48 3.90 -13.21 1.99
N SER A 49 3.78 -13.37 3.31
CA SER A 49 3.64 -14.67 3.96
C SER A 49 2.21 -14.99 4.41
N SER A 50 1.29 -14.04 4.30
CA SER A 50 -0.09 -14.17 4.74
C SER A 50 -0.97 -14.89 3.73
N ALA A 51 -1.99 -15.61 4.22
CA ALA A 51 -3.00 -16.21 3.37
C ALA A 51 -4.01 -15.17 2.84
N SER A 52 -4.70 -15.49 1.75
CA SER A 52 -5.63 -14.58 1.07
C SER A 52 -6.82 -14.11 1.91
N GLU A 53 -7.19 -14.93 2.89
CA GLU A 53 -8.29 -14.77 3.81
C GLU A 53 -7.93 -13.98 5.07
N ASP A 54 -6.64 -13.67 5.25
CA ASP A 54 -6.12 -12.85 6.34
C ASP A 54 -6.81 -11.46 6.36
N VAL A 55 -7.11 -10.98 7.56
CA VAL A 55 -7.86 -9.72 7.76
C VAL A 55 -7.07 -8.50 7.28
N VAL A 56 -5.75 -8.50 7.44
CA VAL A 56 -4.84 -7.45 6.95
C VAL A 56 -4.86 -7.44 5.43
N ILE A 57 -4.82 -8.62 4.79
CA ILE A 57 -4.92 -8.74 3.34
C ILE A 57 -6.27 -8.23 2.83
N LYS A 58 -7.37 -8.55 3.51
CA LYS A 58 -8.71 -8.02 3.17
C LYS A 58 -8.78 -6.50 3.30
N LYS A 59 -8.16 -5.91 4.33
CA LYS A 59 -8.07 -4.45 4.50
C LYS A 59 -7.23 -3.80 3.39
N LEU A 60 -6.05 -4.36 3.11
CA LEU A 60 -5.17 -3.86 2.04
C LEU A 60 -5.87 -3.90 0.67
N ARG A 61 -6.69 -4.92 0.42
CA ARG A 61 -7.45 -5.05 -0.83
C ARG A 61 -8.41 -3.90 -1.11
N GLN A 62 -8.83 -3.16 -0.08
CA GLN A 62 -9.68 -1.99 -0.25
C GLN A 62 -8.99 -0.92 -1.10
N LEU A 63 -7.67 -0.76 -0.99
CA LEU A 63 -6.92 0.22 -1.79
C LEU A 63 -7.12 0.02 -3.31
N PHE A 64 -7.16 -1.23 -3.78
CA PHE A 64 -7.37 -1.51 -5.20
C PHE A 64 -8.80 -1.21 -5.68
N LEU A 65 -9.80 -1.32 -4.78
CA LEU A 65 -11.19 -0.97 -5.10
C LEU A 65 -11.37 0.53 -5.35
N TYR A 66 -10.51 1.34 -4.73
CA TYR A 66 -10.47 2.80 -4.88
C TYR A 66 -9.40 3.26 -5.90
N GLU A 67 -8.93 2.34 -6.74
CA GLU A 67 -7.90 2.59 -7.76
C GLU A 67 -6.60 3.21 -7.22
N VAL A 68 -6.30 3.04 -5.93
CA VAL A 68 -5.06 3.52 -5.31
C VAL A 68 -3.88 2.73 -5.84
N GLU A 69 -2.85 3.43 -6.30
CA GLU A 69 -1.63 2.80 -6.76
C GLU A 69 -0.81 2.27 -5.58
N VAL A 70 -0.61 0.95 -5.53
CA VAL A 70 0.20 0.29 -4.49
C VAL A 70 1.52 -0.22 -5.08
N CYS A 71 2.62 0.20 -4.47
CA CYS A 71 3.98 -0.16 -4.83
C CYS A 71 4.63 -0.95 -3.70
N VAL A 72 5.68 -1.71 -4.05
CA VAL A 72 6.53 -2.40 -3.08
C VAL A 72 8.00 -2.10 -3.39
N LYS A 73 8.84 -2.02 -2.36
CA LYS A 73 10.27 -1.74 -2.52
C LYS A 73 11.08 -3.03 -2.44
N GLY A 74 11.60 -3.50 -3.57
CA GLY A 74 12.52 -4.65 -3.62
C GLY A 74 12.33 -5.56 -4.85
N LYS A 75 13.19 -6.58 -4.98
CA LYS A 75 13.00 -7.66 -5.97
C LYS A 75 11.87 -8.57 -5.47
N VAL A 76 10.72 -8.47 -6.10
CA VAL A 76 9.63 -9.41 -5.92
C VAL A 76 9.92 -10.64 -6.78
N GLU A 77 10.49 -11.71 -6.22
CA GLU A 77 10.86 -12.90 -7.01
C GLU A 77 9.64 -13.77 -7.36
N SER A 78 8.60 -13.77 -6.54
CA SER A 78 7.23 -14.14 -6.92
C SER A 78 6.30 -13.73 -5.79
N PHE A 79 5.25 -12.99 -6.12
CA PHE A 79 4.21 -12.57 -5.19
C PHE A 79 2.89 -13.00 -5.78
N ASP A 80 2.42 -14.16 -5.38
CA ASP A 80 1.20 -14.70 -5.97
C ASP A 80 -0.04 -14.24 -5.20
N TRP A 81 -0.47 -12.99 -5.49
CA TRP A 81 -1.89 -12.56 -5.51
C TRP A 81 -2.39 -12.40 -6.96
N LYS A 82 -1.77 -13.12 -7.89
CA LYS A 82 -1.78 -13.05 -9.37
C LYS A 82 -1.75 -11.68 -10.02
N VAL A 83 -1.78 -10.60 -9.28
CA VAL A 83 -2.06 -9.30 -9.83
C VAL A 83 -1.39 -8.23 -8.99
N ILE A 84 -0.28 -7.72 -9.49
CA ILE A 84 -0.30 -6.28 -9.81
C ILE A 84 -0.70 -6.16 -11.33
N GLU A 85 -1.54 -7.08 -11.85
CA GLU A 85 -2.13 -7.06 -13.21
C GLU A 85 -3.05 -5.83 -13.28
N ASN A 86 -2.79 -4.74 -13.97
CA ASN A 86 -2.01 -4.61 -15.17
C ASN A 86 -1.71 -3.11 -15.32
N LYS A 87 -0.89 -2.53 -14.46
CA LYS A 87 -0.31 -1.21 -14.74
C LYS A 87 1.16 -1.20 -14.36
N LYS A 88 1.99 -0.83 -15.34
CA LYS A 88 3.38 -0.41 -15.14
C LYS A 88 3.38 0.70 -14.09
N SER A 89 3.54 0.34 -12.83
CA SER A 89 3.68 1.30 -11.75
C SER A 89 5.00 2.04 -11.97
N SER A 90 4.90 3.27 -12.45
CA SER A 90 6.02 4.17 -12.49
C SER A 90 6.13 4.71 -11.07
N PHE A 91 7.07 4.23 -10.27
CA PHE A 91 7.35 4.85 -8.98
C PHE A 91 7.70 6.32 -9.24
N TYR A 92 6.81 7.22 -8.84
CA TYR A 92 6.98 8.63 -9.12
C TYR A 92 8.15 9.14 -8.27
N LYS A 93 9.02 9.96 -8.87
CA LYS A 93 10.22 10.46 -8.19
C LYS A 93 9.95 11.69 -7.32
N GLU A 94 8.78 12.32 -7.47
CA GLU A 94 8.46 13.59 -6.82
C GLU A 94 7.10 13.49 -6.10
N PHE A 95 7.15 13.54 -4.77
CA PHE A 95 5.98 13.61 -3.89
C PHE A 95 5.99 14.94 -3.16
N SER A 96 4.83 15.57 -3.05
CA SER A 96 4.66 16.82 -2.30
C SER A 96 4.50 16.59 -0.79
N SER A 97 4.16 15.37 -0.40
CA SER A 97 4.04 14.93 0.99
C SER A 97 4.35 13.45 1.10
N VAL A 98 4.98 13.04 2.21
CA VAL A 98 5.22 11.65 2.56
C VAL A 98 4.73 11.44 3.99
N VAL A 99 3.88 10.44 4.19
CA VAL A 99 3.34 10.07 5.50
C VAL A 99 3.68 8.60 5.76
N VAL A 100 4.15 8.27 6.96
CA VAL A 100 4.70 6.95 7.29
C VAL A 100 3.93 6.31 8.44
N PHE A 101 3.60 5.03 8.27
CA PHE A 101 2.82 4.21 9.19
C PHE A 101 3.45 2.84 9.42
#